data_AF-A0A525C637-F1
#
_entry.id   AF-A0A525C637-F1
#
_cell.length_a   1.000
_cell.length_b   1.000
_cell.length_c   1.000
_cell.angle_alpha   90.00
_cell.angle_beta   90.00
_cell.angle_gamma   90.00
#
_symmetry.space_group_name_H-M   'P 1'
#
loop_
_entity.id
_entity.type
_entity.pdbx_description
1 polymer ?
#
loop_
_entity_poly.entity_id
_entity_poly.type
_entity_poly.pdbx_seq_one_letter_code
_entity_poly.pdbx_strand_id
1 'polypeptide(L)'
;MKKLILLYQNYFRLFNRQRDYPDTYKEELNYQASRIILLCGIIILVAWLPYLAYDSAIHPEITALPGLRLGLTVTGAITVILALIPAIRHRYALIILIFLGAYLEIATGVITGMTMCDPVYIGGFLFILMLIPLVPFPRIVSWSLMICAVGAFFLTGTLRGMVFTTTSQRYSLNDVLTTAVVGSIFIYITDKIRYKNWSSAVKVQTQNTSIENANRNIINSITYTKRIQESFLPSCTRLKSFFNDFMVLWQPRDIVGGDIYYVASSGGKTYLCLFDCTGHGVPGAFLTTVTLGILERILIERPGIDPASALARLNSSLQYRLHEEVQAGKSSDGADGVLLCFDPHYPDS
;
A
#
# COMPACT_ATOMS: atom_id res chain seq x y z
N MET A 1 -9.87 -17.62 20.12
CA MET A 1 -9.90 -16.19 19.75
C MET A 1 -8.52 -15.60 19.42
N LYS A 2 -7.49 -15.67 20.29
CA LYS A 2 -6.12 -15.18 19.99
C LYS A 2 -5.48 -15.77 18.71
N LYS A 3 -5.69 -17.07 18.42
CA LYS A 3 -5.25 -17.71 17.16
C LYS A 3 -5.95 -17.15 15.92
N LEU A 4 -7.22 -16.74 16.04
CA LEU A 4 -7.99 -16.17 14.93
C LEU A 4 -7.53 -14.74 14.61
N ILE A 5 -7.22 -13.96 15.65
CA ILE A 5 -6.65 -12.60 15.52
C ILE A 5 -5.24 -12.66 14.92
N LEU A 6 -4.41 -13.61 15.34
CA LEU A 6 -3.08 -13.85 14.75
C LEU A 6 -3.17 -14.32 13.28
N LEU A 7 -4.13 -15.19 12.95
CA LEU A 7 -4.41 -15.59 11.57
C LEU A 7 -4.90 -14.41 10.73
N TYR A 8 -5.77 -13.56 11.28
CA TYR A 8 -6.26 -12.37 10.59
C TYR A 8 -5.16 -11.31 10.41
N GLN A 9 -4.31 -11.08 11.41
CA GLN A 9 -3.14 -10.20 11.31
C GLN A 9 -2.08 -10.74 10.33
N ASN A 10 -1.86 -12.06 10.28
CA ASN A 10 -0.97 -12.67 9.29
C ASN A 10 -1.57 -12.66 7.88
N TYR A 11 -2.88 -12.87 7.74
CA TYR A 11 -3.59 -12.76 6.47
C TYR A 11 -3.54 -11.31 5.94
N PHE A 12 -3.72 -10.33 6.82
CA PHE A 12 -3.56 -8.91 6.48
C PHE A 12 -2.12 -8.57 6.11
N ARG A 13 -1.09 -9.13 6.79
CA ARG A 13 0.33 -8.96 6.42
C ARG A 13 0.72 -9.65 5.11
N LEU A 14 0.08 -10.76 4.75
CA LEU A 14 0.30 -11.46 3.48
C LEU A 14 -0.24 -10.66 2.28
N PHE A 15 -1.35 -9.94 2.46
CA PHE A 15 -1.88 -8.99 1.47
C PHE A 15 -1.20 -7.61 1.53
N ASN A 16 -0.76 -7.16 2.72
CA ASN A 16 0.13 -6.02 2.95
C ASN A 16 1.61 -6.44 2.96
N ARG A 17 2.03 -7.26 1.99
CA ARG A 17 3.43 -7.13 1.59
C ARG A 17 3.51 -5.73 1.00
N GLN A 18 3.94 -4.76 1.81
CA GLN A 18 4.14 -3.37 1.40
C GLN A 18 4.82 -3.45 0.03
N ARG A 19 4.04 -3.16 -1.01
CA ARG A 19 4.60 -3.03 -2.34
C ARG A 19 5.42 -1.76 -2.22
N ASP A 20 6.71 -1.91 -2.00
CA ASP A 20 7.65 -0.80 -2.13
C ASP A 20 7.54 -0.38 -3.59
N TYR A 21 6.72 0.63 -3.84
CA TYR A 21 6.63 1.21 -5.17
C TYR A 21 8.01 1.76 -5.49
N PRO A 22 8.54 1.50 -6.69
CA PRO A 22 9.87 1.97 -7.01
C PRO A 22 9.95 3.48 -6.93
N ASP A 23 11.08 3.99 -6.43
CA ASP A 23 11.32 5.42 -6.21
C ASP A 23 11.26 6.21 -7.53
N THR A 24 11.53 5.55 -8.66
CA THR A 24 11.50 6.17 -9.98
C THR A 24 10.54 5.50 -10.96
N TYR A 25 9.96 6.29 -11.86
CA TYR A 25 9.11 5.78 -12.94
C TYR A 25 9.84 4.76 -13.85
N LYS A 26 11.16 4.94 -14.04
CA LYS A 26 11.97 4.00 -14.83
C LYS A 26 12.05 2.61 -14.19
N GLU A 27 12.16 2.55 -12.88
CA GLU A 27 12.17 1.28 -12.15
C GLU A 27 10.78 0.62 -12.17
N GLU A 28 9.69 1.40 -12.13
CA GLU A 28 8.34 0.86 -12.34
C GLU A 28 8.18 0.25 -13.74
N LEU A 29 8.69 0.90 -14.79
CA LEU A 29 8.70 0.32 -16.14
C LEU A 29 9.52 -0.98 -16.20
N ASN A 30 10.68 -1.02 -15.54
CA ASN A 30 11.49 -2.25 -15.45
C ASN A 30 10.79 -3.36 -14.65
N TYR A 31 10.10 -3.01 -13.57
CA TYR A 31 9.28 -3.94 -12.82
C TYR A 31 8.17 -4.53 -13.70
N GLN A 32 7.44 -3.69 -14.44
CA GLN A 32 6.41 -4.15 -15.38
C GLN A 32 7.00 -5.04 -16.48
N ALA A 33 8.14 -4.66 -17.05
CA ALA A 33 8.86 -5.47 -18.04
C ALA A 33 9.23 -6.85 -17.47
N SER A 34 9.71 -6.90 -16.22
CA SER A 34 10.10 -8.17 -15.57
C SER A 34 8.96 -9.18 -15.42
N ARG A 35 7.70 -8.70 -15.40
CA ARG A 35 6.51 -9.57 -15.30
C ARG A 35 6.11 -10.20 -16.62
N ILE A 36 6.38 -9.53 -17.73
CA ILE A 36 5.93 -9.95 -19.07
C ILE A 36 7.05 -10.52 -19.93
N ILE A 37 8.31 -10.25 -19.60
CA ILE A 37 9.48 -10.59 -20.43
C ILE A 37 9.56 -12.06 -20.82
N LEU A 38 9.22 -12.99 -19.91
CA LEU A 38 9.23 -14.42 -20.21
C LEU A 38 8.17 -14.78 -21.25
N LEU A 39 6.95 -14.25 -21.09
CA LEU A 39 5.84 -14.48 -22.02
C LEU A 39 6.13 -13.86 -23.39
N CYS A 40 6.62 -12.62 -23.42
CA CYS A 40 7.05 -11.97 -24.66
C CYS A 40 8.16 -12.78 -25.35
N GLY A 41 9.16 -13.25 -24.61
CA GLY A 41 10.25 -14.08 -25.15
C GLY A 41 9.76 -15.39 -25.75
N ILE A 42 8.82 -16.09 -25.10
CA ILE A 42 8.22 -17.33 -25.61
C ILE A 42 7.37 -17.08 -26.85
N ILE A 43 6.50 -16.07 -26.83
CA ILE A 43 5.66 -15.73 -27.99
C ILE A 43 6.53 -15.44 -29.19
N ILE A 44 7.54 -14.60 -28.99
CA ILE A 44 8.51 -14.25 -30.01
C ILE A 44 9.13 -15.57 -30.46
N LEU A 45 9.93 -16.29 -29.67
CA LEU A 45 10.60 -17.55 -30.03
C LEU A 45 9.92 -18.45 -31.10
N VAL A 46 8.60 -18.65 -31.02
CA VAL A 46 7.85 -19.57 -31.90
C VAL A 46 6.92 -18.92 -32.94
N ALA A 47 6.39 -17.70 -32.74
CA ALA A 47 5.19 -17.23 -33.45
C ALA A 47 5.33 -17.13 -34.98
N TRP A 48 6.51 -16.81 -35.49
CA TRP A 48 6.74 -16.65 -36.93
C TRP A 48 7.28 -17.90 -37.62
N LEU A 49 7.62 -18.98 -36.90
CA LEU A 49 8.23 -20.18 -37.50
C LEU A 49 7.37 -20.81 -38.60
N PRO A 50 6.03 -20.87 -38.48
CA PRO A 50 5.18 -21.41 -39.55
C PRO A 50 5.33 -20.66 -40.88
N TYR A 51 5.76 -19.40 -40.87
CA TYR A 51 5.91 -18.58 -42.07
C TYR A 51 7.17 -18.88 -42.87
N LEU A 52 8.16 -19.60 -42.32
CA LEU A 52 9.43 -19.87 -43.02
C LEU A 52 9.21 -20.61 -44.35
N ALA A 53 8.32 -21.60 -44.37
CA ALA A 53 7.99 -22.35 -45.58
C ALA A 53 7.25 -21.47 -46.59
N TYR A 54 6.36 -20.60 -46.12
CA TYR A 54 5.59 -19.70 -46.98
C TYR A 54 6.45 -18.59 -47.57
N ASP A 55 7.41 -18.04 -46.83
CA ASP A 55 8.31 -17.00 -47.34
C ASP A 55 9.10 -17.48 -48.57
N SER A 56 9.65 -18.69 -48.50
CA SER A 56 10.39 -19.28 -49.63
C SER A 56 9.49 -19.68 -50.79
N ALA A 57 8.20 -19.89 -50.57
CA ALA A 57 7.24 -20.21 -51.61
C ALA A 57 6.70 -18.97 -52.34
N ILE A 58 6.44 -17.88 -51.59
CA ILE A 58 5.89 -16.62 -52.15
C ILE A 58 7.00 -15.77 -52.77
N HIS A 59 8.14 -15.64 -52.08
CA HIS A 59 9.27 -14.81 -52.51
C HIS A 59 10.59 -15.61 -52.55
N PRO A 60 10.71 -16.60 -53.45
CA PRO A 60 11.94 -17.39 -53.58
C PRO A 60 13.18 -16.56 -53.92
N GLU A 61 12.99 -15.38 -54.54
CA GLU A 61 14.05 -14.43 -54.90
C GLU A 61 14.64 -13.67 -53.71
N ILE A 62 14.00 -13.74 -52.53
CA ILE A 62 14.44 -13.03 -51.31
C ILE A 62 14.98 -14.03 -50.28
N THR A 63 16.22 -14.46 -50.48
CA THR A 63 16.90 -15.43 -49.60
C THR A 63 17.13 -14.95 -48.17
N ALA A 64 16.99 -13.65 -47.90
CA ALA A 64 17.17 -13.07 -46.57
C ALA A 64 15.96 -13.26 -45.63
N LEU A 65 14.74 -13.52 -46.15
CA LEU A 65 13.53 -13.60 -45.33
C LEU A 65 13.62 -14.68 -44.24
N PRO A 66 14.02 -15.94 -44.55
CA PRO A 66 14.16 -16.97 -43.52
C PRO A 66 15.19 -16.60 -42.46
N GLY A 67 16.29 -15.94 -42.86
CA GLY A 67 17.34 -15.50 -41.93
C GLY A 67 16.84 -14.46 -40.93
N LEU A 68 16.07 -13.47 -41.39
CA LEU A 68 15.47 -12.45 -40.51
C LEU A 68 14.47 -13.06 -39.52
N ARG A 69 13.66 -14.03 -39.96
CA ARG A 69 12.75 -14.76 -39.06
C ARG A 69 13.49 -15.66 -38.07
N LEU A 70 14.53 -16.36 -38.49
CA LEU A 70 15.34 -17.17 -37.57
C LEU A 70 16.04 -16.31 -36.52
N GLY A 71 16.47 -15.10 -36.87
CA GLY A 71 17.03 -14.17 -35.88
C GLY A 71 16.00 -13.73 -34.82
N LEU A 72 14.71 -13.68 -35.16
CA LEU A 72 13.65 -13.47 -34.17
C LEU A 72 13.63 -14.66 -33.17
N THR A 73 13.84 -15.90 -33.64
CA THR A 73 13.90 -17.12 -32.79
C THR A 73 15.11 -17.09 -31.89
N VAL A 74 16.26 -16.71 -32.42
CA VAL A 74 17.48 -16.59 -31.62
C VAL A 74 17.32 -15.52 -30.53
N THR A 75 16.79 -14.33 -30.87
CA THR A 75 16.58 -13.25 -29.89
C THR A 75 15.51 -13.59 -28.85
N GLY A 76 14.44 -14.29 -29.25
CA GLY A 76 13.45 -14.86 -28.34
C GLY A 76 14.05 -15.88 -27.37
N ALA A 77 14.86 -16.83 -27.87
CA ALA A 77 15.52 -17.84 -27.05
C ALA A 77 16.47 -17.21 -26.01
N ILE A 78 17.31 -16.26 -26.46
CA ILE A 78 18.21 -15.51 -25.57
C ILE A 78 17.39 -14.79 -24.50
N THR A 79 16.27 -14.15 -24.87
CA THR A 79 15.42 -13.45 -23.91
C THR A 79 14.82 -14.40 -22.88
N VAL A 80 14.34 -15.58 -23.29
CA VAL A 80 13.81 -16.60 -22.38
C VAL A 80 14.91 -17.07 -21.41
N ILE A 81 16.10 -17.39 -21.90
CA ILE A 81 17.23 -17.81 -21.07
C ILE A 81 17.58 -16.74 -20.03
N LEU A 82 17.71 -15.47 -20.46
CA LEU A 82 18.00 -14.36 -19.55
C LEU A 82 16.86 -14.11 -18.56
N ALA A 83 15.60 -14.28 -18.97
CA ALA A 83 14.42 -14.10 -18.13
C ALA A 83 14.27 -15.19 -17.05
N LEU A 84 14.84 -16.38 -17.25
CA LEU A 84 14.83 -17.46 -16.25
C LEU A 84 15.78 -17.16 -15.07
N ILE A 85 16.76 -16.29 -15.24
CA ILE A 85 17.72 -15.92 -14.19
C ILE A 85 17.14 -14.74 -13.38
N PRO A 86 16.70 -14.94 -12.11
CA PRO A 86 15.97 -13.90 -11.37
C PRO A 86 16.77 -12.61 -11.19
N ALA A 87 18.07 -12.70 -10.93
CA ALA A 87 18.94 -11.54 -10.76
C ALA A 87 19.00 -10.66 -12.02
N ILE A 88 19.04 -11.29 -13.21
CA ILE A 88 19.04 -10.58 -14.49
C ILE A 88 17.65 -10.02 -14.78
N ARG A 89 16.61 -10.85 -14.63
CA ARG A 89 15.22 -10.47 -14.87
C ARG A 89 14.82 -9.23 -14.06
N HIS A 90 15.14 -9.17 -12.78
CA HIS A 90 14.73 -8.04 -11.94
C HIS A 90 15.53 -6.77 -12.22
N ARG A 91 16.78 -6.87 -12.69
CA ARG A 91 17.65 -5.70 -12.90
C ARG A 91 17.65 -5.16 -14.34
N TYR A 92 17.48 -6.03 -15.33
CA TYR A 92 17.73 -5.70 -16.73
C TYR A 92 16.54 -6.02 -17.67
N ALA A 93 15.38 -6.41 -17.14
CA ALA A 93 14.23 -6.79 -17.99
C ALA A 93 13.82 -5.69 -18.98
N LEU A 94 13.83 -4.42 -18.58
CA LEU A 94 13.48 -3.32 -19.49
C LEU A 94 14.42 -3.27 -20.70
N ILE A 95 15.72 -3.39 -20.46
CA ILE A 95 16.74 -3.31 -21.51
C ILE A 95 16.63 -4.50 -22.45
N ILE A 96 16.49 -5.71 -21.91
CA ILE A 96 16.33 -6.93 -22.71
C ILE A 96 15.08 -6.83 -23.58
N LEU A 97 13.96 -6.36 -23.01
CA LEU A 97 12.71 -6.20 -23.75
C LEU A 97 12.82 -5.14 -24.84
N ILE A 98 13.58 -4.05 -24.62
CA ILE A 98 13.86 -3.04 -25.66
C ILE A 98 14.65 -3.66 -26.81
N PHE A 99 15.68 -4.48 -26.54
CA PHE A 99 16.42 -5.17 -27.61
C PHE A 99 15.55 -6.15 -28.39
N LEU A 100 14.71 -6.92 -27.69
CA LEU A 100 13.77 -7.85 -28.30
C LEU A 100 12.75 -7.12 -29.19
N GLY A 101 12.17 -6.04 -28.67
CA GLY A 101 11.24 -5.18 -29.41
C GLY A 101 11.91 -4.52 -30.61
N ALA A 102 13.12 -4.00 -30.47
CA ALA A 102 13.86 -3.38 -31.56
C ALA A 102 14.08 -4.35 -32.73
N TYR A 103 14.51 -5.59 -32.43
CA TYR A 103 14.69 -6.59 -33.46
C TYR A 103 13.36 -6.98 -34.12
N LEU A 104 12.29 -7.17 -33.35
CA LEU A 104 10.95 -7.48 -33.87
C LEU A 104 10.42 -6.39 -34.82
N GLU A 105 10.44 -5.13 -34.38
CA GLU A 105 9.95 -3.99 -35.14
C GLU A 105 10.76 -3.76 -36.42
N ILE A 106 12.09 -3.71 -36.30
CA ILE A 106 12.96 -3.41 -37.44
C ILE A 106 12.97 -4.58 -38.42
N ALA A 107 13.04 -5.83 -37.97
CA ALA A 107 13.04 -6.98 -38.86
C ALA A 107 11.73 -7.09 -39.65
N THR A 108 10.58 -6.85 -39.02
CA THR A 108 9.29 -6.84 -39.75
C THR A 108 9.17 -5.68 -40.73
N GLY A 109 9.69 -4.50 -40.39
CA GLY A 109 9.81 -3.38 -41.34
C GLY A 109 10.69 -3.73 -42.54
N VAL A 110 11.87 -4.31 -42.31
CA VAL A 110 12.79 -4.78 -43.36
C VAL A 110 12.13 -5.84 -44.25
N ILE A 111 11.52 -6.88 -43.67
CA ILE A 111 10.83 -7.95 -44.41
C ILE A 111 9.76 -7.35 -45.35
N THR A 112 8.96 -6.43 -44.83
CA THR A 112 7.85 -5.80 -45.59
C THR A 112 8.37 -4.86 -46.68
N GLY A 113 9.51 -4.20 -46.44
CA GLY A 113 10.15 -3.36 -47.44
C GLY A 113 10.78 -4.20 -48.56
N MET A 114 11.49 -5.27 -48.21
CA MET A 114 12.11 -6.18 -49.18
C MET A 114 11.10 -6.85 -50.11
N THR A 115 9.90 -7.16 -49.62
CA THR A 115 8.78 -7.73 -50.39
C THR A 115 8.00 -6.69 -51.19
N MET A 116 8.49 -5.45 -51.28
CA MET A 116 7.90 -4.37 -52.09
C MET A 116 6.44 -4.05 -51.73
N CYS A 117 6.12 -4.06 -50.43
CA CYS A 117 4.80 -3.71 -49.90
C CYS A 117 3.74 -4.77 -50.29
N ASP A 118 4.14 -6.04 -50.34
CA ASP A 118 3.21 -7.14 -50.55
C ASP A 118 2.13 -7.13 -49.43
N PRO A 119 0.83 -7.16 -49.78
CA PRO A 119 -0.27 -7.13 -48.82
C PRO A 119 -0.19 -8.20 -47.72
N VAL A 120 0.37 -9.37 -47.99
CA VAL A 120 0.51 -10.47 -47.02
C VAL A 120 1.44 -10.08 -45.87
N TYR A 121 2.45 -9.25 -46.14
CA TYR A 121 3.45 -8.82 -45.17
C TYR A 121 3.08 -7.50 -44.48
N ILE A 122 2.41 -6.59 -45.21
CA ILE A 122 1.93 -5.31 -44.68
C ILE A 122 1.06 -5.52 -43.43
N GLY A 123 0.09 -6.44 -43.47
CA GLY A 123 -0.80 -6.67 -42.33
C GLY A 123 -0.04 -7.06 -41.05
N GLY A 124 1.00 -7.89 -41.19
CA GLY A 124 1.87 -8.26 -40.08
C GLY A 124 2.65 -7.08 -39.53
N PHE A 125 3.22 -6.25 -40.41
CA PHE A 125 3.98 -5.06 -39.98
C PHE A 125 3.11 -4.05 -39.24
N LEU A 126 1.91 -3.75 -39.75
CA LEU A 126 0.97 -2.85 -39.09
C LEU A 126 0.56 -3.37 -37.70
N PHE A 127 0.32 -4.67 -37.58
CA PHE A 127 0.01 -5.30 -36.29
C PHE A 127 1.15 -5.12 -35.29
N ILE A 128 2.40 -5.34 -35.71
CA ILE A 128 3.59 -5.18 -34.86
C ILE A 128 3.75 -3.71 -34.42
N LEU A 129 3.62 -2.74 -35.31
CA LEU A 129 3.64 -1.31 -34.97
C LEU A 129 2.59 -0.94 -33.89
N MET A 130 1.41 -1.59 -33.94
CA MET A 130 0.34 -1.38 -32.97
C MET A 130 0.55 -2.09 -31.62
N LEU A 131 1.54 -2.98 -31.49
CA LEU A 131 1.89 -3.60 -30.21
C LEU A 131 2.79 -2.70 -29.35
N ILE A 132 3.60 -1.82 -29.94
CA ILE A 132 4.53 -0.93 -29.21
C ILE A 132 3.86 -0.20 -28.02
N PRO A 133 2.66 0.41 -28.15
CA PRO A 133 2.02 1.12 -27.05
C PRO A 133 1.72 0.24 -25.83
N LEU A 134 1.53 -1.07 -26.02
CA LEU A 134 1.18 -2.03 -24.97
C LEU A 134 2.39 -2.46 -24.14
N VAL A 135 3.60 -2.31 -24.67
CA VAL A 135 4.84 -2.68 -24.00
C VAL A 135 5.28 -1.54 -23.05
N PRO A 136 5.80 -1.83 -21.84
CA PRO A 136 6.19 -0.82 -20.84
C PRO A 136 7.52 -0.13 -21.18
N PHE A 137 7.62 0.40 -22.40
CA PHE A 137 8.76 1.19 -22.83
C PHE A 137 8.58 2.68 -22.47
N PRO A 138 9.68 3.41 -22.22
CA PRO A 138 9.65 4.86 -22.17
C PRO A 138 9.17 5.42 -23.52
N ARG A 139 8.30 6.44 -23.50
CA ARG A 139 7.71 7.02 -24.73
C ARG A 139 8.72 7.39 -25.82
N ILE A 140 9.89 7.90 -25.43
CA ILE A 140 10.95 8.31 -26.37
C ILE A 140 11.49 7.07 -27.09
N VAL A 141 11.75 5.99 -26.35
CA VAL A 141 12.21 4.73 -26.93
C VAL A 141 11.17 4.15 -27.87
N SER A 142 9.89 4.15 -27.48
CA SER A 142 8.79 3.67 -28.32
C SER A 142 8.71 4.41 -29.65
N TRP A 143 8.77 5.74 -29.64
CA TRP A 143 8.78 6.54 -30.87
C TRP A 143 10.03 6.30 -31.70
N SER A 144 11.21 6.20 -31.08
CA SER A 144 12.46 5.87 -31.79
C SER A 144 12.37 4.52 -32.50
N LEU A 145 11.86 3.48 -31.83
CA LEU A 145 11.70 2.16 -32.43
C LEU A 145 10.74 2.19 -33.63
N MET A 146 9.59 2.86 -33.47
CA MET A 146 8.62 3.01 -34.55
C MET A 146 9.21 3.77 -35.75
N ILE A 147 9.93 4.87 -35.51
CA ILE A 147 10.60 5.65 -36.57
C ILE A 147 11.66 4.79 -37.27
N CYS A 148 12.46 4.03 -36.52
CA CYS A 148 13.45 3.12 -37.09
C CYS A 148 12.82 2.01 -37.93
N ALA A 149 11.71 1.43 -37.48
CA ALA A 149 11.02 0.37 -38.19
C ALA A 149 10.38 0.86 -39.50
N VAL A 150 9.67 1.99 -39.45
CA VAL A 150 9.09 2.65 -40.63
C VAL A 150 10.20 3.12 -41.58
N GLY A 151 11.29 3.67 -41.05
CA GLY A 151 12.47 4.05 -41.84
C GLY A 151 13.13 2.86 -42.54
N ALA A 152 13.27 1.72 -41.85
CA ALA A 152 13.82 0.50 -42.42
C ALA A 152 12.93 -0.09 -43.52
N PHE A 153 11.60 -0.01 -43.35
CA PHE A 153 10.63 -0.35 -44.39
C PHE A 153 10.83 0.48 -45.67
N PHE A 154 10.86 1.82 -45.55
CA PHE A 154 11.08 2.69 -46.71
C PHE A 154 12.45 2.52 -47.34
N LEU A 155 13.50 2.38 -46.52
CA LEU A 155 14.87 2.20 -47.01
C LEU A 155 15.00 0.90 -47.82
N THR A 156 14.55 -0.22 -47.27
CA THR A 156 14.67 -1.51 -47.96
C THR A 156 13.74 -1.64 -49.15
N GLY A 157 12.57 -1.02 -49.09
CA GLY A 157 11.65 -0.91 -50.22
C GLY A 157 12.21 -0.11 -51.38
N THR A 158 12.75 1.09 -51.11
CA THR A 158 13.35 1.94 -52.15
C THR A 158 14.56 1.29 -52.78
N LEU A 159 15.41 0.61 -52.01
CA LEU A 159 16.54 -0.17 -52.53
C LEU A 159 16.11 -1.34 -53.45
N ARG A 160 14.89 -1.86 -53.26
CA ARG A 160 14.28 -2.89 -54.12
C ARG A 160 13.46 -2.31 -55.27
N GLY A 161 13.41 -0.99 -55.42
CA GLY A 161 12.65 -0.32 -56.49
C GLY A 161 11.14 -0.23 -56.22
N MET A 162 10.71 -0.28 -54.96
CA MET A 162 9.31 -0.08 -54.57
C MET A 162 8.85 1.32 -54.99
N VAL A 163 7.77 1.39 -55.78
CA VAL A 163 7.14 2.65 -56.19
C VAL A 163 5.64 2.59 -55.89
N PHE A 164 5.07 3.68 -55.39
CA PHE A 164 3.64 3.78 -55.06
C PHE A 164 2.79 4.23 -56.26
N THR A 165 2.87 3.48 -57.37
CA THR A 165 2.13 3.79 -58.61
C THR A 165 0.74 3.18 -58.63
N THR A 166 0.58 1.95 -58.12
CA THR A 166 -0.72 1.26 -58.12
C THR A 166 -1.63 1.73 -56.99
N THR A 167 -2.95 1.59 -57.19
CA THR A 167 -3.95 1.93 -56.16
C THR A 167 -3.75 1.13 -54.87
N SER A 168 -3.42 -0.16 -54.99
CA SER A 168 -3.18 -1.03 -53.82
C SER A 168 -1.96 -0.57 -53.01
N GLN A 169 -0.85 -0.19 -53.68
CA GLN A 169 0.34 0.28 -52.98
C GLN A 169 0.12 1.62 -52.29
N ARG A 170 -0.64 2.54 -52.92
CA ARG A 170 -1.03 3.81 -52.29
C ARG A 170 -1.94 3.60 -51.09
N TYR A 171 -2.83 2.61 -51.14
CA TYR A 171 -3.66 2.22 -50.02
C TYR A 171 -2.79 1.72 -48.84
N SER A 172 -1.88 0.78 -49.09
CA SER A 172 -0.95 0.28 -48.06
C SER A 172 -0.06 1.38 -47.47
N LEU A 173 0.36 2.36 -48.28
CA LEU A 173 1.10 3.53 -47.79
C LEU A 173 0.28 4.35 -46.80
N ASN A 174 -1.00 4.60 -47.10
CA ASN A 174 -1.90 5.28 -46.18
C ASN A 174 -2.07 4.48 -44.88
N ASP A 175 -2.21 3.16 -44.96
CA ASP A 175 -2.33 2.32 -43.76
C ASP A 175 -1.10 2.43 -42.85
N VAL A 176 0.12 2.43 -43.42
CA VAL A 176 1.37 2.61 -42.65
C VAL A 176 1.41 3.99 -41.99
N LEU A 177 1.09 5.06 -42.73
CA LEU A 177 1.09 6.42 -42.20
C LEU A 177 0.05 6.61 -41.10
N THR A 178 -1.18 6.16 -41.33
CA THR A 178 -2.27 6.23 -40.36
C THR A 178 -1.93 5.40 -39.12
N THR A 179 -1.38 4.20 -39.29
CA THR A 179 -0.96 3.33 -38.17
C THR A 179 0.16 3.98 -37.36
N ALA A 180 1.15 4.61 -38.00
CA ALA A 180 2.21 5.32 -37.28
C ALA A 180 1.68 6.53 -36.48
N VAL A 181 0.73 7.28 -37.04
CA VAL A 181 0.08 8.41 -36.33
C VAL A 181 -0.75 7.90 -35.16
N VAL A 182 -1.62 6.91 -35.38
CA VAL A 182 -2.46 6.32 -34.34
C VAL A 182 -1.58 5.69 -33.25
N GLY A 183 -0.58 4.88 -33.62
CA GLY A 183 0.40 4.30 -32.71
C GLY A 183 1.14 5.35 -31.88
N SER A 184 1.55 6.47 -32.49
CA SER A 184 2.18 7.59 -31.78
C SER A 184 1.29 8.17 -30.68
N ILE A 185 -0.01 8.34 -30.97
CA ILE A 185 -1.00 8.84 -30.01
C ILE A 185 -1.19 7.82 -28.88
N PHE A 186 -1.34 6.54 -29.22
CA PHE A 186 -1.46 5.48 -28.21
C PHE A 186 -0.24 5.37 -27.31
N ILE A 187 0.99 5.50 -27.84
CA ILE A 187 2.23 5.55 -27.05
C ILE A 187 2.15 6.67 -26.00
N TYR A 188 1.71 7.87 -26.40
CA TYR A 188 1.56 8.99 -25.47
C TYR A 188 0.50 8.70 -24.40
N ILE A 189 -0.66 8.19 -24.80
CA ILE A 189 -1.78 7.91 -23.89
C ILE A 189 -1.39 6.83 -22.88
N THR A 190 -0.81 5.72 -23.32
CA THR A 190 -0.44 4.62 -22.42
C THR A 190 0.68 5.01 -21.46
N ASP A 191 1.71 5.75 -21.93
CA ASP A 191 2.76 6.30 -21.04
C ASP A 191 2.16 7.24 -19.99
N LYS A 192 1.26 8.14 -20.39
CA LYS A 192 0.63 9.10 -19.46
C LYS A 192 -0.26 8.39 -18.43
N ILE A 193 -1.00 7.37 -18.83
CA ILE A 193 -1.80 6.54 -17.91
C ILE A 193 -0.89 5.81 -16.93
N ARG A 194 0.19 5.17 -17.40
CA ARG A 194 1.17 4.47 -16.54
C ARG A 194 1.80 5.41 -15.52
N TYR A 195 2.25 6.59 -15.96
CA TYR A 195 2.83 7.59 -15.08
C TYR A 195 1.85 8.07 -14.01
N LYS A 196 0.60 8.39 -14.40
CA LYS A 196 -0.43 8.84 -13.46
C LYS A 196 -0.77 7.75 -12.43
N ASN A 197 -0.86 6.49 -12.87
CA ASN A 197 -1.13 5.36 -11.98
C ASN A 197 0.02 5.15 -10.98
N TRP A 198 1.28 5.20 -11.44
CA TRP A 198 2.45 5.12 -10.57
C TRP A 198 2.48 6.26 -9.55
N SER A 199 2.32 7.51 -9.99
CA SER A 199 2.35 8.68 -9.09
C SER A 199 1.23 8.65 -8.04
N SER A 200 0.02 8.23 -8.43
CA SER A 200 -1.10 8.06 -7.50
C SER A 200 -0.81 6.98 -6.47
N ALA A 201 -0.20 5.87 -6.91
CA ALA A 201 0.14 4.76 -6.02
C ALA A 201 1.24 5.13 -5.01
N VAL A 202 2.29 5.84 -5.43
CA VAL A 202 3.33 6.37 -4.54
C VAL A 202 2.72 7.31 -3.50
N LYS A 203 1.83 8.23 -3.91
CA LYS A 203 1.16 9.16 -2.99
C LYS A 203 0.32 8.44 -1.93
N VAL A 204 -0.43 7.42 -2.33
CA VAL A 204 -1.22 6.59 -1.41
C VAL A 204 -0.32 5.85 -0.43
N GLN A 205 0.82 5.31 -0.88
CA GLN A 205 1.79 4.66 0.00
C GLN A 205 2.34 5.64 1.04
N THR A 206 2.76 6.84 0.64
CA THR A 206 3.27 7.87 1.57
C THR A 206 2.21 8.26 2.61
N GLN A 207 0.96 8.45 2.19
CA GLN A 207 -0.14 8.78 3.09
C GLN A 207 -0.40 7.64 4.09
N ASN A 208 -0.45 6.40 3.62
CA ASN A 208 -0.61 5.24 4.50
C ASN A 208 0.51 5.14 5.53
N THR A 209 1.77 5.29 5.12
CA THR A 209 2.92 5.29 6.06
C THR A 209 2.80 6.41 7.09
N SER A 210 2.35 7.61 6.70
CA SER A 210 2.15 8.72 7.64
C SER A 210 1.04 8.42 8.66
N ILE A 211 -0.07 7.82 8.22
CA ILE A 211 -1.19 7.41 9.07
C ILE A 211 -0.75 6.30 10.04
N GLU A 212 0.00 5.31 9.55
CA GLU A 212 0.53 4.23 10.39
C GLU A 212 1.45 4.77 11.49
N ASN A 213 2.31 5.74 11.16
CA ASN A 213 3.19 6.39 12.13
C ASN A 213 2.40 7.23 13.14
N ALA A 214 1.41 8.00 12.71
CA ALA A 214 0.54 8.77 13.59
C ALA A 214 -0.22 7.85 14.56
N ASN A 215 -0.82 6.77 14.05
CA ASN A 215 -1.51 5.77 14.86
C ASN A 215 -0.56 5.10 15.87
N ARG A 216 0.66 4.76 15.45
CA ARG A 216 1.68 4.20 16.35
C ARG A 216 2.00 5.17 17.49
N ASN A 217 2.18 6.46 17.18
CA ASN A 217 2.45 7.48 18.19
C ASN A 217 1.28 7.64 19.16
N ILE A 218 0.04 7.67 18.67
CA ILE A 218 -1.17 7.72 19.50
C ILE A 218 -1.23 6.50 20.43
N ILE A 219 -1.05 5.28 19.90
CA ILE A 219 -1.07 4.06 20.71
C ILE A 219 0.04 4.08 21.78
N ASN A 220 1.25 4.53 21.42
CA ASN A 220 2.35 4.67 22.38
C ASN A 220 2.02 5.66 23.50
N SER A 221 1.43 6.81 23.17
CA SER A 221 0.99 7.80 24.16
C SER A 221 -0.09 7.25 25.07
N ILE A 222 -1.11 6.57 24.54
CA ILE A 222 -2.18 5.95 25.34
C ILE A 222 -1.62 4.82 26.22
N THR A 223 -0.65 4.05 25.72
CA THR A 223 0.04 3.01 26.51
C THR A 223 0.86 3.62 27.65
N TYR A 224 1.44 4.80 27.45
CA TYR A 224 2.08 5.54 28.53
C TYR A 224 1.06 6.06 29.55
N THR A 225 -0.06 6.62 29.10
CA THR A 225 -1.18 7.03 29.98
C THR A 225 -1.68 5.86 30.83
N LYS A 226 -1.73 4.64 30.28
CA LYS A 226 -2.05 3.44 31.05
C LYS A 226 -1.12 3.23 32.23
N ARG A 227 0.20 3.37 32.04
CA ARG A 227 1.18 3.24 33.14
C ARG A 227 0.96 4.28 34.23
N ILE A 228 0.58 5.50 33.84
CA ILE A 228 0.21 6.56 34.78
C ILE A 228 -1.05 6.15 35.55
N GLN A 229 -2.11 5.73 34.85
CA GLN A 229 -3.36 5.30 35.49
C GLN A 229 -3.13 4.13 36.47
N GLU A 230 -2.38 3.11 36.05
CA GLU A 230 -2.04 1.95 36.88
C GLU A 230 -1.19 2.34 38.10
N SER A 231 -0.41 3.43 38.03
CA SER A 231 0.38 3.91 39.18
C SER A 231 -0.47 4.47 40.33
N PHE A 232 -1.70 4.89 40.02
CA PHE A 232 -2.67 5.33 41.03
C PHE A 232 -3.41 4.16 41.70
N LEU A 233 -3.42 2.98 41.08
CA LEU A 233 -4.05 1.80 41.66
C LEU A 233 -3.20 1.27 42.82
N PRO A 234 -3.82 0.88 43.96
CA PRO A 234 -3.07 0.37 45.08
C PRO A 234 -2.44 -0.97 44.72
N SER A 235 -1.14 -1.09 44.99
CA SER A 235 -0.40 -2.33 44.78
C SER A 235 -0.90 -3.44 45.70
N CYS A 236 -0.65 -4.71 45.34
CA CYS A 236 -0.99 -5.85 46.20
C CYS A 236 -0.36 -5.72 47.60
N THR A 237 0.85 -5.17 47.71
CA THR A 237 1.52 -4.92 49.00
C THR A 237 0.76 -3.90 49.83
N ARG A 238 0.28 -2.81 49.21
CA ARG A 238 -0.55 -1.81 49.88
C ARG A 238 -1.88 -2.41 50.32
N LEU A 239 -2.56 -3.17 49.47
CA LEU A 239 -3.82 -3.83 49.85
C LEU A 239 -3.67 -4.79 51.04
N LYS A 240 -2.56 -5.56 51.10
CA LYS A 240 -2.24 -6.46 52.21
C LYS A 240 -2.04 -5.75 53.55
N SER A 241 -1.68 -4.46 53.57
CA SER A 241 -1.58 -3.72 54.83
C SER A 241 -2.94 -3.32 55.40
N PHE A 242 -4.01 -3.41 54.60
CA PHE A 242 -5.37 -3.05 54.99
C PHE A 242 -6.29 -4.27 55.15
N PHE A 243 -6.10 -5.30 54.33
CA PHE A 243 -6.98 -6.47 54.27
C PHE A 243 -6.19 -7.77 54.26
N ASN A 244 -6.58 -8.73 55.11
CA ASN A 244 -5.97 -10.06 55.17
C ASN A 244 -6.35 -10.92 53.95
N ASP A 245 -7.62 -10.84 53.52
CA ASP A 245 -8.16 -11.59 52.38
C ASP A 245 -8.80 -10.63 51.37
N PHE A 246 -8.31 -10.62 50.13
CA PHE A 246 -8.89 -9.83 49.05
C PHE A 246 -8.60 -10.43 47.66
N MET A 247 -9.44 -10.10 46.69
CA MET A 247 -9.21 -10.37 45.26
C MET A 247 -9.60 -9.14 44.46
N VAL A 248 -8.74 -8.75 43.51
CA VAL A 248 -8.99 -7.63 42.60
C VAL A 248 -8.96 -8.12 41.16
N LEU A 249 -10.00 -7.78 40.40
CA LEU A 249 -10.05 -7.94 38.96
C LEU A 249 -10.35 -6.58 38.34
N TRP A 250 -9.37 -6.01 37.64
CA TRP A 250 -9.53 -4.75 36.92
C TRP A 250 -9.14 -4.96 35.46
N GLN A 251 -10.11 -4.82 34.56
CA GLN A 251 -9.98 -5.10 33.13
C GLN A 251 -10.67 -3.99 32.33
N PRO A 252 -9.97 -2.88 32.03
CA PRO A 252 -10.54 -1.80 31.23
C PRO A 252 -10.94 -2.30 29.84
N ARG A 253 -12.00 -1.72 29.28
CA ARG A 253 -12.51 -2.06 27.94
C ARG A 253 -11.51 -1.72 26.82
N ASP A 254 -10.85 -0.58 26.95
CA ASP A 254 -9.79 -0.10 26.06
C ASP A 254 -8.42 -0.24 26.76
N ILE A 255 -7.35 0.37 26.21
CA ILE A 255 -6.02 0.38 26.85
C ILE A 255 -6.07 1.03 28.25
N VAL A 256 -6.94 2.01 28.43
CA VAL A 256 -7.22 2.72 29.69
C VAL A 256 -8.73 2.78 29.93
N GLY A 257 -9.18 2.92 31.18
CA GLY A 257 -10.60 2.83 31.57
C GLY A 257 -11.11 3.99 32.42
N GLY A 258 -12.43 4.05 32.66
CA GLY A 258 -13.07 4.99 33.59
C GLY A 258 -13.11 4.49 35.04
N ASP A 259 -12.87 3.20 35.23
CA ASP A 259 -13.01 2.52 36.51
C ASP A 259 -11.74 2.63 37.36
N ILE A 260 -11.89 2.85 38.67
CA ILE A 260 -10.80 2.84 39.63
C ILE A 260 -11.20 2.23 40.96
N TYR A 261 -10.22 1.65 41.64
CA TYR A 261 -10.32 1.30 43.05
C TYR A 261 -9.12 1.90 43.80
N TYR A 262 -9.34 2.34 45.03
CA TYR A 262 -8.29 2.93 45.85
C TYR A 262 -8.51 2.69 47.35
N VAL A 263 -7.41 2.66 48.10
CA VAL A 263 -7.43 2.46 49.56
C VAL A 263 -6.54 3.47 50.27
N ALA A 264 -7.03 4.09 51.34
CA ALA A 264 -6.28 5.04 52.17
C ALA A 264 -6.56 4.86 53.66
N SER A 265 -5.59 5.25 54.49
CA SER A 265 -5.77 5.43 55.93
C SER A 265 -5.92 6.91 56.23
N SER A 266 -6.95 7.30 56.98
CA SER A 266 -7.12 8.68 57.43
C SER A 266 -7.86 8.76 58.76
N GLY A 267 -7.30 9.48 59.73
CA GLY A 267 -7.88 9.63 61.06
C GLY A 267 -8.04 8.31 61.82
N GLY A 268 -7.13 7.34 61.61
CA GLY A 268 -7.19 6.00 62.22
C GLY A 268 -8.21 5.05 61.57
N LYS A 269 -8.92 5.50 60.52
CA LYS A 269 -9.90 4.70 59.78
C LYS A 269 -9.36 4.31 58.41
N THR A 270 -9.84 3.18 57.87
CA THR A 270 -9.49 2.71 56.52
C THR A 270 -10.61 3.03 55.55
N TYR A 271 -10.30 3.68 54.43
CA TYR A 271 -11.24 3.99 53.36
C TYR A 271 -10.94 3.12 52.16
N LEU A 272 -11.96 2.47 51.61
CA LEU A 272 -11.93 1.74 50.35
C LEU A 272 -12.92 2.39 49.40
N CYS A 273 -12.48 2.71 48.18
CA CYS A 273 -13.37 3.22 47.17
C CYS A 273 -13.29 2.46 45.86
N LEU A 274 -14.43 2.43 45.17
CA LEU A 274 -14.57 1.98 43.79
C LEU A 274 -15.41 3.02 43.04
N PHE A 275 -14.90 3.53 41.92
CA PHE A 275 -15.63 4.46 41.07
C PHE A 275 -15.63 3.97 39.63
N ASP A 276 -16.77 4.12 38.96
CA ASP A 276 -16.97 4.02 37.53
C ASP A 276 -17.23 5.45 37.01
N CYS A 277 -16.21 6.04 36.41
CA CYS A 277 -16.31 7.38 35.84
C CYS A 277 -16.89 7.30 34.42
N THR A 278 -17.77 8.23 34.09
CA THR A 278 -18.43 8.29 32.77
C THR A 278 -17.43 8.29 31.63
N GLY A 279 -17.74 7.51 30.58
CA GLY A 279 -16.91 7.37 29.40
C GLY A 279 -15.94 6.18 29.48
N HIS A 280 -15.07 6.06 28.48
CA HIS A 280 -14.05 5.02 28.40
C HIS A 280 -12.86 5.53 27.60
N GLY A 281 -11.77 4.77 27.56
CA GLY A 281 -10.56 5.21 26.89
C GLY A 281 -9.97 6.44 27.57
N VAL A 282 -9.33 7.31 26.79
CA VAL A 282 -8.56 8.45 27.33
C VAL A 282 -9.43 9.41 28.17
N PRO A 283 -10.62 9.87 27.72
CA PRO A 283 -11.44 10.78 28.53
C PRO A 283 -11.85 10.18 29.88
N GLY A 284 -12.27 8.91 29.89
CA GLY A 284 -12.62 8.19 31.13
C GLY A 284 -11.43 8.15 32.10
N ALA A 285 -10.25 7.77 31.61
CA ALA A 285 -9.04 7.68 32.44
C ALA A 285 -8.60 9.02 33.05
N PHE A 286 -8.80 10.13 32.34
CA PHE A 286 -8.56 11.47 32.88
C PHE A 286 -9.56 11.80 34.00
N LEU A 287 -10.85 11.54 33.78
CA LEU A 287 -11.89 11.80 34.79
C LEU A 287 -11.67 10.97 36.06
N THR A 288 -11.25 9.71 35.90
CA THR A 288 -10.83 8.84 36.99
C THR A 288 -9.67 9.43 37.80
N THR A 289 -8.64 9.93 37.11
CA THR A 289 -7.46 10.52 37.75
C THR A 289 -7.81 11.78 38.53
N VAL A 290 -8.67 12.65 37.96
CA VAL A 290 -9.16 13.86 38.62
C VAL A 290 -10.01 13.51 39.85
N THR A 291 -10.95 12.58 39.70
CA THR A 291 -11.82 12.09 40.78
C THR A 291 -11.01 11.57 41.96
N LEU A 292 -10.02 10.72 41.68
CA LEU A 292 -9.15 10.20 42.72
C LEU A 292 -8.33 11.29 43.40
N GLY A 293 -7.71 12.20 42.64
CA GLY A 293 -6.90 13.28 43.21
C GLY A 293 -7.70 14.22 44.13
N ILE A 294 -8.97 14.49 43.80
CA ILE A 294 -9.89 15.25 44.68
C ILE A 294 -10.20 14.44 45.94
N LEU A 295 -10.52 13.15 45.81
CA LEU A 295 -10.84 12.30 46.95
C LEU A 295 -9.66 12.16 47.92
N GLU A 296 -8.46 11.90 47.41
CA GLU A 296 -7.23 11.83 48.23
C GLU A 296 -7.04 13.12 49.03
N ARG A 297 -7.23 14.28 48.38
CA ARG A 297 -7.15 15.58 49.05
C ARG A 297 -8.17 15.74 50.16
N ILE A 298 -9.43 15.36 49.93
CA ILE A 298 -10.50 15.43 50.95
C ILE A 298 -10.14 14.56 52.16
N LEU A 299 -9.65 13.35 51.93
CA LEU A 299 -9.25 12.42 52.99
C LEU A 299 -8.04 12.93 53.79
N ILE A 300 -7.11 13.65 53.15
CA ILE A 300 -5.94 14.26 53.83
C ILE A 300 -6.35 15.50 54.64
N GLU A 301 -7.15 16.39 54.06
CA GLU A 301 -7.54 17.66 54.70
C GLU A 301 -8.53 17.47 55.87
N ARG A 302 -9.30 16.37 55.85
CA ARG A 302 -10.28 16.05 56.90
C ARG A 302 -10.13 14.62 57.41
N PRO A 303 -9.19 14.38 58.33
CA PRO A 303 -9.00 13.06 58.91
C PRO A 303 -10.26 12.53 59.60
N GLY A 304 -10.65 11.30 59.29
CA GLY A 304 -11.81 10.65 59.93
C GLY A 304 -13.18 11.11 59.43
N ILE A 305 -13.26 11.82 58.30
CA ILE A 305 -14.52 12.27 57.68
C ILE A 305 -15.46 11.11 57.36
N ASP A 306 -16.76 11.25 57.66
CA ASP A 306 -17.73 10.22 57.30
C ASP A 306 -17.86 10.07 55.77
N PRO A 307 -18.11 8.85 55.25
CA PRO A 307 -18.19 8.60 53.82
C PRO A 307 -19.21 9.47 53.06
N ALA A 308 -20.36 9.74 53.66
CA ALA A 308 -21.41 10.53 53.02
C ALA A 308 -20.97 11.99 52.82
N SER A 309 -20.37 12.60 53.83
CA SER A 309 -19.77 13.94 53.74
C SER A 309 -18.60 13.99 52.75
N ALA A 310 -17.78 12.95 52.69
CA ALA A 310 -16.68 12.87 51.73
C ALA A 310 -17.18 12.82 50.28
N LEU A 311 -18.19 11.98 50.00
CA LEU A 311 -18.82 11.89 48.67
C LEU A 311 -19.55 13.17 48.28
N ALA A 312 -20.26 13.82 49.21
CA ALA A 312 -20.92 15.11 48.95
C ALA A 312 -19.90 16.18 48.54
N ARG A 313 -18.76 16.24 49.24
CA ARG A 313 -17.64 17.15 48.89
C ARG A 313 -16.98 16.80 47.57
N LEU A 314 -16.79 15.51 47.29
CA LEU A 314 -16.26 15.04 46.01
C LEU A 314 -17.17 15.48 44.87
N ASN A 315 -18.48 15.28 44.99
CA ASN A 315 -19.47 15.70 44.01
C ASN A 315 -19.42 17.22 43.76
N SER A 316 -19.47 18.05 44.81
CA SER A 316 -19.38 19.51 44.65
C SER A 316 -18.05 19.95 44.02
N SER A 317 -16.95 19.29 44.37
CA SER A 317 -15.62 19.61 43.82
C SER A 317 -15.48 19.19 42.35
N LEU A 318 -16.02 18.03 41.98
CA LEU A 318 -16.07 17.55 40.60
C LEU A 318 -16.94 18.47 39.75
N GLN A 319 -18.15 18.79 40.21
CA GLN A 319 -19.04 19.73 39.54
C GLN A 319 -18.36 21.08 39.32
N TYR A 320 -17.71 21.65 40.34
CA TYR A 320 -17.00 22.91 40.21
C TYR A 320 -15.91 22.85 39.13
N ARG A 321 -15.07 21.81 39.14
CA ARG A 321 -13.96 21.66 38.18
C ARG A 321 -14.44 21.37 36.75
N LEU A 322 -15.50 20.60 36.59
CA LEU A 322 -16.04 20.22 35.28
C LEU A 322 -16.93 21.33 34.68
N HIS A 323 -17.57 22.17 35.51
CA HIS A 323 -18.39 23.27 35.03
C HIS A 323 -17.61 24.53 34.66
N GLU A 324 -16.41 24.78 35.21
CA GLU A 324 -15.57 25.93 34.77
C GLU A 324 -15.09 25.81 33.31
N GLU A 325 -15.02 24.60 32.73
CA GLU A 325 -14.64 24.41 31.32
C GLU A 325 -15.82 24.48 30.33
N VAL A 326 -17.07 24.48 30.80
CA VAL A 326 -18.25 24.19 29.97
C VAL A 326 -19.17 25.42 29.84
N GLN A 327 -18.71 26.42 29.08
CA GLN A 327 -19.56 27.47 28.50
C GLN A 327 -20.12 27.11 27.11
N ALA A 328 -19.96 25.85 26.65
CA ALA A 328 -20.32 25.44 25.28
C ALA A 328 -21.23 24.20 25.11
N GLY A 329 -21.74 23.59 26.19
CA GLY A 329 -22.76 22.53 26.06
C GLY A 329 -22.78 21.57 27.24
N LYS A 330 -23.97 21.21 27.75
CA LYS A 330 -24.16 20.32 28.91
C LYS A 330 -23.28 19.05 28.83
N SER A 331 -22.17 19.02 29.57
CA SER A 331 -21.45 17.80 29.87
C SER A 331 -22.24 17.03 30.93
N SER A 332 -22.44 15.73 30.69
CA SER A 332 -23.04 14.79 31.64
C SER A 332 -21.95 13.97 32.35
N ASP A 333 -20.73 14.49 32.44
CA ASP A 333 -19.59 13.76 32.99
C ASP A 333 -19.71 13.67 34.52
N GLY A 334 -19.46 12.50 35.07
CA GLY A 334 -19.62 12.20 36.48
C GLY A 334 -18.94 10.88 36.88
N ALA A 335 -19.12 10.49 38.14
CA ALA A 335 -18.60 9.23 38.64
C ALA A 335 -19.66 8.57 39.52
N ASP A 336 -20.02 7.34 39.17
CA ASP A 336 -20.77 6.46 40.04
C ASP A 336 -19.78 5.71 40.92
N GLY A 337 -20.06 5.53 42.21
CA GLY A 337 -19.11 4.84 43.05
C GLY A 337 -19.52 4.64 44.48
N VAL A 338 -18.71 3.86 45.17
CA VAL A 338 -18.90 3.46 46.56
C VAL A 338 -17.67 3.88 47.35
N LEU A 339 -17.89 4.50 48.51
CA LEU A 339 -16.86 4.79 49.50
C LEU A 339 -17.23 4.08 50.81
N LEU A 340 -16.40 3.14 51.23
CA LEU A 340 -16.53 2.39 52.48
C LEU A 340 -15.51 2.91 53.49
N CYS A 341 -15.90 3.00 54.75
CA CYS A 341 -15.02 3.34 55.87
C CYS A 341 -15.07 2.23 56.92
N PHE A 342 -13.92 1.65 57.23
CA PHE A 342 -13.73 0.69 58.30
C PHE A 342 -13.14 1.40 59.51
N ASP A 343 -13.90 1.41 60.60
CA ASP A 343 -13.50 2.00 61.87
C ASP A 343 -13.13 0.88 62.87
N PRO A 344 -11.84 0.71 63.23
CA PRO A 344 -11.42 -0.33 64.16
C PRO A 344 -11.86 -0.07 65.60
N HIS A 345 -12.42 1.11 65.90
CA HIS A 345 -12.92 1.50 67.23
C HIS A 345 -14.44 1.61 67.28
N TYR A 346 -15.15 1.06 66.30
CA TYR A 346 -16.60 1.00 66.34
C TYR A 346 -17.03 0.09 67.51
N PRO A 347 -17.85 0.57 68.47
CA PRO A 347 -18.32 -0.28 69.55
C PRO A 347 -19.18 -1.39 68.95
N ASP A 348 -18.79 -2.64 69.19
CA ASP A 348 -19.61 -3.81 68.88
C ASP A 348 -20.96 -3.64 69.60
N SER A 349 -22.02 -3.44 68.82
CA SER A 349 -23.40 -3.31 69.29
C SER A 349 -24.04 -4.65 69.59
#